data_AF-A0A2Z4M8T5-F1
#
_entry.id   AF-A0A2Z4M8T5-F1
#
_cell.length_a   1.000
_cell.length_b   1.000
_cell.length_c   1.000
_cell.angle_alpha   90.00
_cell.angle_beta   90.00
_cell.angle_gamma   90.00
#
_symmetry.space_group_name_H-M   'P 1'
#
loop_
_entity.id
_entity.type
_entity.pdbx_description
1 polymer ?
#
loop_
_entity_poly.entity_id
_entity_poly.type
_entity_poly.pdbx_seq_one_letter_code
_entity_poly.pdbx_strand_id
1 'polypeptide(L)'
;MGITNLKSDQIQYLSDIYYNNRLIVTNSSKYIILPDYDSNTIASFLKTLKETKDYLVIIEYISSKLYYDTKNPTITLTKPLVIRKDIDPRSLENFIDKKIELVFDSYYLDDSFLSKWGDIDGPAIKIEYTEIDHLSVVIPIKCTSEVI
;
A
#
# COMPACT_ATOMS: atom_id res chain seq x y z
N MET A 1 4.10 -0.81 -28.50
CA MET A 1 3.33 -1.46 -27.42
C MET A 1 4.28 -2.39 -26.69
N GLY A 2 4.82 -1.95 -25.54
CA GLY A 2 5.62 -2.82 -24.68
C GLY A 2 4.74 -3.23 -23.51
N ILE A 3 4.32 -4.49 -23.47
CA ILE A 3 3.74 -5.07 -22.26
C ILE A 3 4.94 -5.34 -21.35
N THR A 4 5.17 -4.47 -20.37
CA THR A 4 6.14 -4.73 -19.32
C THR A 4 5.62 -5.93 -18.53
N ASN A 5 6.21 -7.10 -18.74
CA ASN A 5 5.93 -8.27 -17.93
C ASN A 5 6.36 -7.94 -16.49
N LEU A 6 5.39 -7.62 -15.62
CA LEU A 6 5.61 -7.58 -14.19
C LEU A 6 6.15 -8.95 -13.77
N LYS A 7 7.33 -8.97 -13.16
CA LYS A 7 7.87 -10.19 -12.54
C LYS A 7 7.01 -10.48 -11.31
N SER A 8 6.37 -11.65 -11.31
CA SER A 8 5.45 -12.17 -10.28
C SER A 8 5.96 -12.00 -8.84
N ASP A 9 7.28 -12.05 -8.64
CA ASP A 9 7.90 -12.03 -7.30
C ASP A 9 8.38 -10.65 -6.83
N GLN A 10 8.13 -9.57 -7.57
CA GLN A 10 8.72 -8.25 -7.27
C GLN A 10 7.68 -7.15 -7.09
N ILE A 11 7.75 -6.46 -5.94
CA ILE A 11 7.05 -5.21 -5.69
C ILE A 11 7.66 -4.14 -6.59
N GLN A 12 6.84 -3.49 -7.40
CA GLN A 12 7.28 -2.46 -8.34
C GLN A 12 6.51 -1.16 -8.10
N TYR A 13 7.21 -0.03 -8.17
CA TYR A 13 6.53 1.26 -8.11
C TYR A 13 5.83 1.53 -9.43
N LEU A 14 4.69 2.22 -9.35
CA LEU A 14 3.95 2.63 -10.54
C LEU A 14 4.82 3.43 -11.52
N SER A 15 5.69 4.31 -10.97
CA SER A 15 6.61 5.15 -11.75
C SER A 15 7.56 4.34 -12.63
N ASP A 16 7.95 3.15 -12.17
CA ASP A 16 8.95 2.31 -12.83
C ASP A 16 8.34 1.52 -13.99
N ILE A 17 7.03 1.26 -13.92
CA ILE A 17 6.28 0.50 -14.93
C ILE A 17 5.66 1.42 -15.98
N TYR A 18 5.17 2.60 -15.57
CA TYR A 18 4.34 3.49 -16.40
C TYR A 18 4.98 4.86 -16.63
N TYR A 19 6.30 4.93 -16.79
CA TYR A 19 7.08 6.17 -16.91
C TYR A 19 6.55 7.17 -17.98
N ASN A 20 5.84 6.68 -19.01
CA ASN A 20 5.24 7.51 -20.08
C ASN A 20 3.77 7.15 -20.41
N ASN A 21 3.16 6.25 -19.65
CA ASN A 21 1.84 5.71 -19.97
C ASN A 21 0.81 6.23 -18.96
N ARG A 22 -0.37 6.66 -19.44
CA ARG A 22 -1.48 7.05 -18.57
C ARG A 22 -2.12 5.81 -17.98
N LEU A 23 -1.99 5.63 -16.66
CA LEU A 23 -2.68 4.58 -15.91
C LEU A 23 -4.16 4.93 -15.79
N ILE A 24 -5.01 3.92 -15.90
CA ILE A 24 -6.46 4.07 -15.83
C ILE A 24 -6.97 3.24 -14.66
N VAL A 25 -7.59 3.95 -13.73
CA VAL A 25 -8.11 3.39 -12.49
C VAL A 25 -9.62 3.34 -12.64
N THR A 26 -10.16 2.15 -12.90
CA THR A 26 -11.56 1.97 -13.35
C THR A 26 -12.54 1.77 -12.20
N ASN A 27 -12.05 1.51 -10.99
CA ASN A 27 -12.88 1.20 -9.82
C ASN A 27 -12.70 2.21 -8.70
N SER A 28 -13.70 2.29 -7.81
CA SER A 28 -13.55 3.01 -6.56
C SER A 28 -12.48 2.34 -5.70
N SER A 29 -11.65 3.18 -5.09
CA SER A 29 -10.63 2.71 -4.16
C SER A 29 -11.27 1.97 -2.98
N LYS A 30 -10.72 0.81 -2.65
CA LYS A 30 -11.08 0.01 -1.48
C LYS A 30 -9.95 0.08 -0.49
N TYR A 31 -10.27 -0.13 0.79
CA TYR A 31 -9.22 -0.30 1.79
C TYR A 31 -9.50 -1.49 2.70
N ILE A 32 -8.43 -2.04 3.24
CA ILE A 32 -8.44 -3.03 4.32
C ILE A 32 -7.49 -2.56 5.43
N ILE A 33 -7.81 -2.89 6.67
CA ILE A 33 -6.95 -2.65 7.83
C ILE A 33 -6.46 -4.01 8.31
N LEU A 34 -5.15 -4.12 8.50
CA LEU A 34 -4.44 -5.30 8.99
C LEU A 34 -3.90 -4.99 10.40
N PRO A 35 -4.60 -5.42 11.47
CA PRO A 35 -4.24 -5.07 12.84
C PRO A 35 -2.96 -5.73 13.35
N ASP A 36 -2.65 -6.93 12.85
CA ASP A 36 -1.48 -7.71 13.24
C ASP A 36 -0.80 -8.18 11.94
N TYR A 37 -0.35 -7.23 11.10
CA TYR A 37 0.01 -7.36 9.67
C TYR A 37 1.13 -8.38 9.33
N ASP A 38 0.95 -9.64 9.71
CA ASP A 38 1.85 -10.75 9.44
C ASP A 38 1.63 -11.36 8.04
N SER A 39 2.52 -12.28 7.66
CA SER A 39 2.38 -13.10 6.44
C SER A 39 0.99 -13.74 6.28
N ASN A 40 0.30 -14.14 7.35
CA ASN A 40 -0.99 -14.84 7.26
C ASN A 40 -2.13 -13.89 6.92
N THR A 41 -2.17 -12.72 7.57
CA THR A 41 -3.14 -11.66 7.31
C THR A 41 -2.92 -11.06 5.91
N ILE A 42 -1.66 -10.88 5.50
CA ILE A 42 -1.31 -10.49 4.13
C ILE A 42 -1.76 -11.54 3.13
N ALA A 43 -1.48 -12.82 3.36
CA ALA A 43 -1.93 -13.90 2.48
C ALA A 43 -3.47 -13.93 2.37
N SER A 44 -4.17 -13.65 3.47
CA SER A 44 -5.63 -13.57 3.50
C SER A 44 -6.15 -12.38 2.68
N PHE A 45 -5.50 -11.22 2.78
CA PHE A 45 -5.77 -10.07 1.90
C PHE A 45 -5.56 -10.43 0.42
N LEU A 46 -4.42 -11.01 0.06
CA LEU A 46 -4.09 -11.36 -1.33
C LEU A 46 -5.11 -12.34 -1.94
N LYS A 47 -5.67 -13.25 -1.15
CA LYS A 47 -6.74 -14.17 -1.59
C LYS A 47 -8.02 -13.45 -2.01
N THR A 48 -8.26 -12.22 -1.56
CA THR A 48 -9.43 -11.42 -1.97
C THR A 48 -9.28 -10.79 -3.35
N LEU A 49 -8.05 -10.75 -3.88
CA LEU A 49 -7.73 -10.17 -5.18
C LEU A 49 -8.06 -11.15 -6.32
N LYS A 50 -8.29 -10.62 -7.53
CA LYS A 50 -8.52 -11.45 -8.73
C LYS A 50 -7.18 -11.89 -9.33
N GLU A 51 -7.10 -13.12 -9.81
CA GLU A 51 -5.84 -13.74 -10.27
C GLU A 51 -5.16 -13.05 -11.46
N THR A 52 -5.94 -12.48 -12.37
CA THR A 52 -5.43 -11.92 -13.63
C THR A 52 -5.37 -10.39 -13.63
N LYS A 53 -5.44 -9.77 -12.45
CA LYS A 53 -5.54 -8.32 -12.30
C LYS A 53 -4.35 -7.75 -11.55
N ASP A 54 -3.90 -6.60 -12.03
CA ASP A 54 -2.94 -5.75 -11.35
C ASP A 54 -3.69 -4.79 -10.43
N TYR A 55 -3.11 -4.50 -9.28
CA TYR A 55 -3.69 -3.59 -8.29
C TYR A 55 -2.72 -2.46 -7.97
N LEU A 56 -3.20 -1.23 -8.07
CA LEU A 56 -2.51 -0.07 -7.52
C LEU A 56 -2.71 -0.06 -6.01
N VAL A 57 -1.64 0.04 -5.25
CA VAL A 57 -1.65 -0.05 -3.80
C VAL A 57 -0.90 1.11 -3.15
N ILE A 58 -1.51 1.70 -2.14
CA ILE A 58 -0.90 2.65 -1.22
C ILE A 58 -0.97 2.02 0.17
N ILE A 59 0.17 2.01 0.86
CA ILE A 59 0.29 1.42 2.19
C ILE A 59 0.47 2.56 3.18
N GLU A 60 -0.34 2.55 4.23
CA GLU A 60 -0.32 3.55 5.28
C GLU A 60 -0.19 2.89 6.65
N TYR A 61 0.58 3.53 7.51
CA TYR A 61 0.77 3.15 8.89
C TYR A 61 -0.25 3.86 9.78
N ILE A 62 -0.94 3.08 10.58
CA ILE A 62 -1.81 3.51 11.66
C ILE A 62 -1.04 3.27 12.94
N SER A 63 -0.82 4.32 13.73
CA SER A 63 -0.13 4.19 15.02
C SER A 63 -0.95 3.35 16.00
N SER A 64 -2.24 3.66 16.13
CA SER A 64 -3.15 3.01 17.08
C SER A 64 -4.34 2.36 16.38
N LYS A 65 -4.50 1.04 16.48
CA LYS A 65 -5.69 0.33 16.00
C LYS A 65 -6.95 0.66 16.79
N LEU A 66 -6.87 0.98 18.08
CA LEU A 66 -8.06 1.30 18.89
C LEU A 66 -8.64 2.68 18.60
N TYR A 67 -7.78 3.69 18.49
CA TYR A 67 -8.17 5.06 18.21
C TYR A 67 -8.32 5.36 16.71
N TYR A 68 -8.12 4.38 15.82
CA TYR A 68 -8.28 4.65 14.40
C TYR A 68 -9.74 4.92 14.04
N ASP A 69 -9.99 6.12 13.51
CA ASP A 69 -11.17 6.44 12.72
C ASP A 69 -10.68 6.99 11.37
N THR A 70 -11.55 7.05 10.36
CA THR A 70 -11.17 7.52 9.02
C THR A 70 -10.81 9.01 8.95
N LYS A 71 -10.93 9.75 10.04
CA LYS A 71 -10.55 11.17 10.16
C LYS A 71 -9.19 11.32 10.86
N ASN A 72 -8.70 10.29 11.53
CA ASN A 72 -7.41 10.30 12.18
C ASN A 72 -6.27 10.20 11.16
N PRO A 73 -5.17 10.95 11.37
CA PRO A 73 -4.06 10.98 10.44
C PRO A 73 -3.35 9.62 10.38
N THR A 74 -3.06 9.19 9.16
CA THR A 74 -2.21 8.05 8.86
C THR A 74 -0.85 8.55 8.37
N ILE A 75 0.18 7.69 8.46
CA ILE A 75 1.48 7.97 7.85
C ILE A 75 1.60 7.15 6.58
N THR A 76 1.64 7.81 5.42
CA THR A 76 1.85 7.11 4.14
C THR A 76 3.26 6.52 4.09
N LEU A 77 3.36 5.19 3.95
CA LEU A 77 4.63 4.47 3.92
C LEU A 77 5.21 4.41 2.50
N THR A 78 4.36 4.44 1.48
CA THR A 78 4.77 4.14 0.11
C THR A 78 4.20 5.15 -0.89
N LYS A 79 5.00 5.45 -1.91
CA LYS A 79 4.43 5.92 -3.19
C LYS A 79 3.57 4.80 -3.78
N PRO A 80 2.63 5.10 -4.70
CA PRO A 80 1.78 4.06 -5.29
C PRO A 80 2.59 2.91 -5.92
N LEU A 81 2.24 1.69 -5.50
CA LEU A 81 2.85 0.43 -5.88
C LEU A 81 1.91 -0.35 -6.79
N VAL A 82 2.46 -1.26 -7.60
CA VAL A 82 1.66 -2.26 -8.31
C VAL A 82 1.94 -3.62 -7.73
N ILE A 83 0.89 -4.33 -7.32
CA ILE A 83 0.96 -5.71 -6.85
C ILE A 83 -0.02 -6.60 -7.62
N ARG A 84 0.20 -7.90 -7.52
CA ARG A 84 -0.71 -8.95 -7.98
C ARG A 84 -1.02 -9.91 -6.84
N LYS A 85 -2.04 -10.75 -7.02
CA LYS A 85 -2.43 -11.79 -6.05
C LYS A 85 -1.29 -12.79 -5.75
N ASP A 86 -0.46 -13.09 -6.73
CA ASP A 86 0.59 -14.11 -6.68
C ASP A 86 1.88 -13.65 -6.01
N ILE A 87 1.96 -12.40 -5.56
CA ILE A 87 3.09 -11.93 -4.76
C ILE A 87 3.25 -12.77 -3.49
N ASP A 88 4.48 -13.13 -3.17
CA ASP A 88 4.79 -13.82 -1.92
C ASP A 88 4.44 -12.96 -0.70
N PRO A 89 3.57 -13.43 0.23
CA PRO A 89 3.14 -12.66 1.40
C PRO A 89 4.30 -12.19 2.28
N ARG A 90 5.32 -13.03 2.45
CA ARG A 90 6.54 -12.68 3.23
C ARG A 90 7.31 -11.56 2.58
N SER A 91 7.38 -11.53 1.26
CA SER A 91 8.05 -10.47 0.51
C SER A 91 7.35 -9.12 0.71
N LEU A 92 6.01 -9.11 0.78
CA LEU A 92 5.24 -7.90 1.08
C LEU A 92 5.36 -7.47 2.54
N GLU A 93 5.33 -8.40 3.49
CA GLU A 93 5.58 -8.16 4.92
C GLU A 93 6.95 -7.47 5.13
N ASN A 94 8.02 -8.12 4.68
CA ASN A 94 9.38 -7.59 4.79
C ASN A 94 9.56 -6.23 4.11
N PHE A 95 8.80 -5.97 3.04
CA PHE A 95 8.80 -4.67 2.39
C PHE A 95 8.12 -3.60 3.23
N ILE A 96 7.00 -3.92 3.86
CA ILE A 96 6.29 -3.02 4.78
C ILE A 96 7.18 -2.67 5.97
N ASP A 97 7.81 -3.66 6.60
CA ASP A 97 8.70 -3.45 7.74
C ASP A 97 9.83 -2.47 7.41
N LYS A 98 10.53 -2.70 6.29
CA LYS A 98 11.57 -1.78 5.81
C LYS A 98 11.05 -0.36 5.57
N LYS A 99 9.79 -0.21 5.15
CA LYS A 99 9.20 1.11 4.93
C LYS A 99 8.82 1.81 6.21
N ILE A 100 8.35 1.07 7.21
CA ILE A 100 8.12 1.60 8.56
C ILE A 100 9.44 2.12 9.12
N GLU A 101 10.50 1.31 9.13
CA GLU A 101 11.83 1.70 9.61
C GLU A 101 12.31 2.99 8.92
N LEU A 102 12.31 3.02 7.58
CA LEU A 102 12.75 4.19 6.82
C LEU A 102 11.95 5.47 7.13
N VAL A 103 10.64 5.35 7.31
CA VAL A 103 9.77 6.48 7.62
C VAL A 103 10.03 6.98 9.03
N PHE A 104 10.14 6.08 10.00
CA PHE A 104 10.41 6.45 11.39
C PHE A 104 11.77 7.14 11.53
N ASP A 105 12.80 6.60 10.88
CA ASP A 105 14.12 7.22 10.79
C ASP A 105 14.06 8.61 10.14
N SER A 106 13.34 8.74 9.02
CA SER A 106 13.27 10.00 8.26
C SER A 106 12.54 11.11 9.02
N TYR A 107 11.56 10.75 9.85
CA TYR A 107 10.80 11.70 10.66
C TYR A 107 11.35 11.86 12.08
N TYR A 108 12.49 11.24 12.40
CA TYR A 108 13.10 11.22 13.74
C TYR A 108 12.08 10.83 14.83
N LEU A 109 11.19 9.88 14.51
CA LEU A 109 10.22 9.37 15.47
C LEU A 109 10.95 8.48 16.46
N ASP A 110 10.78 8.75 17.75
CA ASP A 110 11.40 7.98 18.84
C ASP A 110 10.99 6.51 18.75
N ASP A 111 11.94 5.57 18.80
CA ASP A 111 11.69 4.12 18.83
C ASP A 111 10.74 3.71 19.96
N SER A 112 10.60 4.54 21.01
CA SER A 112 9.59 4.36 22.06
C SER A 112 8.15 4.39 21.53
N PHE A 113 7.91 4.95 20.33
CA PHE A 113 6.66 4.86 19.60
C PHE A 113 6.38 3.47 19.07
N LEU A 114 7.36 2.57 18.94
CA LEU A 114 7.13 1.17 18.56
C LEU A 114 6.98 0.28 19.81
N SER A 115 7.56 0.67 20.94
CA SER A 115 7.60 -0.13 22.16
C SER A 115 6.47 0.14 23.17
N LYS A 116 5.62 1.17 22.96
CA LYS A 116 4.55 1.57 23.90
C LYS A 116 3.23 0.82 23.74
N TRP A 117 3.15 -0.10 22.79
CA TRP A 117 1.93 -0.82 22.44
C TRP A 117 1.87 -2.13 23.24
N GLY A 118 0.94 -2.22 24.19
CA GLY A 118 0.64 -3.46 24.92
C GLY A 118 -0.31 -4.37 24.13
N ASP A 119 -0.78 -5.46 24.73
CA ASP A 119 -1.68 -6.44 24.07
C ASP A 119 -3.03 -5.86 23.60
N ILE A 120 -3.42 -4.68 24.09
CA ILE A 120 -4.75 -4.08 23.89
C ILE A 120 -4.77 -3.11 22.70
N ASP A 121 -3.69 -2.35 22.49
CA ASP A 121 -3.57 -1.35 21.42
C ASP A 121 -2.24 -1.50 20.72
N GLY A 122 -2.21 -1.29 19.41
CA GLY A 122 -1.02 -1.49 18.61
C GLY A 122 -1.11 -0.89 17.23
N PRO A 123 0.01 -0.86 16.49
CA PRO A 123 0.00 -0.40 15.12
C PRO A 123 -0.83 -1.29 14.23
N ALA A 124 -1.31 -0.71 13.14
CA ALA A 124 -1.96 -1.44 12.06
C ALA A 124 -1.51 -0.92 10.71
N ILE A 125 -1.70 -1.72 9.68
CA ILE A 125 -1.45 -1.32 8.29
C ILE A 125 -2.77 -1.17 7.57
N LYS A 126 -2.99 0.02 7.01
CA LYS A 126 -4.05 0.25 6.04
C LYS A 126 -3.48 0.04 4.64
N ILE A 127 -4.09 -0.88 3.91
CA ILE A 127 -3.81 -1.07 2.49
C ILE A 127 -4.98 -0.50 1.71
N GLU A 128 -4.74 0.62 1.04
CA GLU A 128 -5.65 1.16 0.04
C GLU A 128 -5.28 0.57 -1.32
N TYR A 129 -6.27 0.01 -2.03
CA TYR A 129 -6.02 -0.72 -3.26
C TYR A 129 -7.12 -0.49 -4.30
N THR A 130 -6.71 -0.40 -5.56
CA THR A 130 -7.63 -0.28 -6.70
C THR A 130 -7.20 -1.17 -7.86
N GLU A 131 -8.16 -1.87 -8.46
CA GLU A 131 -7.93 -2.68 -9.66
C GLU A 131 -7.53 -1.77 -10.83
N ILE A 132 -6.48 -2.16 -11.55
CA ILE A 132 -6.00 -1.50 -12.76
C ILE A 132 -6.56 -2.25 -13.96
N ASP A 133 -7.19 -1.53 -14.89
CA ASP A 133 -7.52 -2.07 -16.22
C ASP A 133 -6.57 -1.49 -17.26
N HIS A 134 -6.09 -2.32 -18.18
CA HIS A 134 -5.26 -1.90 -19.31
C HIS A 134 -6.06 -1.16 -20.42
N LEU A 135 -7.32 -0.78 -20.17
CA LEU A 135 -8.22 -0.19 -21.16
C LEU A 135 -8.21 1.35 -21.12
N SER A 136 -7.45 1.92 -22.05
CA SER A 136 -7.33 3.31 -22.53
C SER A 136 -8.49 4.30 -22.27
N VAL A 137 -8.80 4.73 -21.03
CA VAL A 137 -9.70 5.88 -20.77
C VAL A 137 -9.23 6.78 -19.62
N VAL A 138 -8.79 7.98 -19.98
CA VAL A 138 -8.19 9.03 -19.13
C VAL A 138 -9.07 9.43 -17.93
N ILE A 139 -8.51 9.37 -16.71
CA ILE A 139 -9.01 10.15 -15.56
C ILE A 139 -7.84 10.95 -15.00
N PRO A 140 -7.94 12.28 -14.85
CA PRO A 140 -6.89 13.08 -14.23
C PRO A 140 -6.79 12.72 -12.74
N ILE A 141 -5.61 12.27 -12.32
CA ILE A 141 -5.25 12.23 -10.90
C ILE A 141 -5.22 13.69 -10.45
N LYS A 142 -6.18 14.11 -9.62
CA LYS A 142 -6.11 15.40 -8.92
C LYS A 142 -4.90 15.33 -7.97
N CYS A 143 -3.74 15.77 -8.46
CA CYS A 143 -2.72 16.32 -7.58
C CYS A 143 -3.31 17.61 -7.02
N THR A 144 -3.85 17.58 -5.81
CA THR A 144 -4.07 18.82 -5.06
C THR A 144 -2.71 19.32 -4.59
N SER A 145 -2.00 19.98 -5.49
CA SER A 145 -1.02 20.98 -5.13
C SER A 145 -1.76 22.30 -4.93
N GLU A 146 -2.21 22.55 -3.71
CA GLU A 146 -2.44 23.92 -3.25
C GLU A 146 -1.50 24.15 -2.08
N VAL A 147 -0.30 24.61 -2.42
CA VAL A 147 0.48 25.49 -1.56
C VAL A 147 0.14 26.89 -2.04
N ILE A 148 -0.60 27.64 -1.22
CA ILE A 148 -0.65 29.11 -1.28
C ILE A 148 0.08 29.61 -0.04
#